data_AF-A0A9X9X723-F1
#
_entry.id   AF-A0A9X9X723-F1
#
_cell.length_a   1.000
_cell.length_b   1.000
_cell.length_c   1.000
_cell.angle_alpha   90.00
_cell.angle_beta   90.00
_cell.angle_gamma   90.00
#
_symmetry.space_group_name_H-M   'P 1'
#
loop_
_entity.id
_entity.type
_entity.pdbx_description
1 polymer ?
#
loop_
_entity_poly.entity_id
_entity_poly.type
_entity_poly.pdbx_seq_one_letter_code
_entity_poly.pdbx_strand_id
1 'polypeptide(L)'
;MPGDGGQTGQNKSTTVTVSRMDEKARDLLQAVLPASIASGFEKGAVICRGNSNGALSSSDVRTGTVKHTVDVGLGEWNCGCPAGTTPVAYYHTHPTPPESIDPASGMRGSPDFSDDDKFIAYDAGIVAYVAGHDGTMRRYNPPPVPTVMVEGRPVRTIPTDEEGRILPVPDVPVVTFNWTLKTK
;
A
#
# COMPACT_ATOMS: atom_id res chain seq x y z
N MET A 1 10.06 42.88 -28.44
CA MET A 1 10.84 42.11 -27.45
C MET A 1 11.10 43.01 -26.25
N PRO A 2 11.27 42.52 -25.01
CA PRO A 2 11.17 41.14 -24.45
C PRO A 2 9.97 41.07 -23.45
N GLY A 3 9.64 40.05 -22.66
CA GLY A 3 10.16 38.73 -22.27
C GLY A 3 9.15 38.21 -21.21
N ASP A 4 8.74 36.94 -21.24
CA ASP A 4 9.42 35.78 -20.65
C ASP A 4 8.87 35.45 -19.25
N GLY A 5 8.80 34.16 -18.94
CA GLY A 5 8.83 33.69 -17.54
C GLY A 5 7.59 32.99 -16.98
N GLY A 6 7.32 31.77 -17.45
CA GLY A 6 7.19 30.61 -16.56
C GLY A 6 5.91 30.40 -15.74
N GLN A 7 5.11 29.40 -16.14
CA GLN A 7 4.34 28.59 -15.19
C GLN A 7 4.58 27.09 -15.45
N THR A 8 5.46 26.55 -14.60
CA THR A 8 5.31 25.28 -13.86
C THR A 8 4.77 24.06 -14.62
N GLY A 9 5.70 23.31 -15.21
CA GLY A 9 5.46 21.95 -15.71
C GLY A 9 5.25 20.92 -14.59
N GLN A 10 4.12 20.98 -13.89
CA GLN A 10 3.65 19.89 -13.04
C GLN A 10 2.84 18.87 -13.86
N ASN A 11 3.45 17.69 -14.04
CA ASN A 11 2.85 16.40 -13.68
C ASN A 11 1.87 15.70 -14.64
N LYS A 12 2.09 15.70 -15.96
CA LYS A 12 1.46 14.65 -16.82
C LYS A 12 2.03 13.25 -16.56
N SER A 13 3.34 13.14 -16.28
CA SER A 13 4.01 11.85 -16.05
C SER A 13 3.63 11.20 -14.71
N THR A 14 3.58 11.98 -13.62
CA THR A 14 3.19 11.51 -12.28
C THR A 14 1.77 10.95 -12.25
N THR A 15 0.82 11.61 -12.90
CA THR A 15 -0.59 11.17 -12.98
C THR A 15 -0.72 9.84 -13.75
N VAL A 16 0.03 9.66 -14.83
CA VAL A 16 0.01 8.40 -15.61
C VAL A 16 0.61 7.25 -14.83
N THR A 17 1.72 7.47 -14.11
CA THR A 17 2.34 6.43 -13.27
C THR A 17 1.43 6.01 -12.12
N VAL A 18 0.77 6.97 -11.48
CA VAL A 18 -0.24 6.70 -10.45
C VAL A 18 -1.38 5.84 -11.01
N SER A 19 -1.98 6.24 -12.14
CA SER A 19 -3.07 5.50 -12.78
C SER A 19 -2.71 4.05 -13.09
N ARG A 20 -1.48 3.78 -13.56
CA ARG A 20 -1.01 2.41 -13.85
C ARG A 20 -0.84 1.55 -12.60
N MET A 21 -0.43 2.14 -11.48
CA MET A 21 -0.34 1.42 -10.20
C MET A 21 -1.73 1.12 -9.65
N ASP A 22 -2.65 2.08 -9.71
CA ASP A 22 -4.04 1.90 -9.27
C ASP A 22 -4.73 0.78 -10.10
N GLU A 23 -4.53 0.77 -11.42
CA GLU A 23 -5.03 -0.30 -12.31
C GLU A 23 -4.43 -1.68 -11.97
N LYS A 24 -3.11 -1.74 -11.78
CA LYS A 24 -2.43 -3.00 -11.43
C LYS A 24 -2.90 -3.53 -10.07
N ALA A 25 -3.02 -2.67 -9.08
CA ALA A 25 -3.51 -3.02 -7.76
C ALA A 25 -4.94 -3.56 -7.84
N ARG A 26 -5.82 -2.91 -8.60
CA ARG A 26 -7.19 -3.38 -8.84
C ARG A 26 -7.20 -4.79 -9.44
N ASP A 27 -6.44 -5.03 -10.50
CA ASP A 27 -6.42 -6.33 -11.18
C ASP A 27 -5.92 -7.45 -10.24
N LEU A 28 -4.92 -7.15 -9.41
CA LEU A 28 -4.39 -8.08 -8.41
C LEU A 28 -5.39 -8.34 -7.27
N LEU A 29 -6.02 -7.29 -6.74
CA LEU A 29 -7.03 -7.39 -5.68
C LEU A 29 -8.27 -8.16 -6.15
N GLN A 30 -8.75 -7.90 -7.37
CA GLN A 30 -9.87 -8.65 -7.97
C GLN A 30 -9.56 -10.14 -8.11
N ALA A 31 -8.31 -10.50 -8.40
CA ALA A 31 -7.90 -11.88 -8.54
C ALA A 31 -7.87 -12.64 -7.18
N VAL A 32 -7.49 -11.97 -6.09
CA VAL A 32 -7.30 -12.63 -4.79
C VAL A 32 -8.49 -12.51 -3.84
N LEU A 33 -9.33 -11.47 -3.98
CA LEU A 33 -10.43 -11.18 -3.06
C LEU A 33 -11.44 -12.34 -2.93
N PRO A 34 -11.90 -13.02 -3.99
CA PRO A 34 -12.84 -14.12 -3.84
C PRO A 34 -12.29 -15.26 -2.98
N ALA A 35 -11.02 -15.60 -3.16
CA ALA A 35 -10.36 -16.64 -2.36
C ALA A 35 -10.15 -16.20 -0.91
N SER A 36 -9.86 -14.91 -0.69
CA SER A 36 -9.73 -14.34 0.65
C SER A 36 -11.05 -14.37 1.42
N ILE A 37 -12.16 -13.97 0.78
CA ILE A 37 -13.51 -14.04 1.33
C ILE A 37 -13.88 -15.49 1.66
N ALA A 38 -13.68 -16.41 0.72
CA ALA A 38 -14.04 -17.82 0.91
C ALA A 38 -13.29 -18.48 2.07
N SER A 39 -12.03 -18.10 2.33
CA SER A 39 -11.25 -18.65 3.43
C SER A 39 -11.38 -17.85 4.74
N GLY A 40 -11.85 -16.59 4.68
CA GLY A 40 -11.85 -15.66 5.82
C GLY A 40 -10.45 -15.22 6.26
N PHE A 41 -9.45 -15.35 5.40
CA PHE A 41 -8.05 -14.98 5.67
C PHE A 41 -7.60 -13.90 4.70
N GLU A 42 -6.88 -12.90 5.20
CA GLU A 42 -6.30 -11.86 4.38
C GLU A 42 -5.29 -12.43 3.40
N LYS A 43 -5.23 -11.83 2.21
CA LYS A 43 -4.29 -12.21 1.16
C LYS A 43 -3.69 -10.95 0.57
N GLY A 44 -2.41 -11.00 0.25
CA GLY A 44 -1.70 -9.83 -0.24
C GLY A 44 -0.33 -10.16 -0.79
N ALA A 45 0.28 -9.17 -1.43
CA ALA A 45 1.66 -9.23 -1.93
C ALA A 45 2.20 -7.81 -2.19
N VAL A 46 3.42 -7.75 -2.70
CA VAL A 46 4.12 -6.52 -3.05
C VAL A 46 4.07 -6.31 -4.57
N ILE A 47 3.69 -5.12 -5.01
CA ILE A 47 3.75 -4.69 -6.40
C ILE A 47 5.18 -4.23 -6.70
N CYS A 48 5.76 -4.83 -7.75
CA CYS A 48 7.14 -4.61 -8.15
C CYS A 48 7.19 -3.86 -9.48
N ARG A 49 8.21 -3.01 -9.67
CA ARG A 49 8.49 -2.30 -10.93
C ARG A 49 9.80 -2.78 -11.51
N GLY A 50 9.80 -3.22 -12.77
CA GLY A 50 11.02 -3.57 -13.50
C GLY A 50 11.93 -2.37 -13.69
N ASN A 51 13.21 -2.50 -13.30
CA ASN A 51 14.16 -1.38 -13.31
C ASN A 51 14.52 -0.92 -14.74
N SER A 52 14.45 -1.83 -15.72
CA SER A 52 14.82 -1.54 -17.12
C SER A 52 13.66 -1.08 -17.99
N ASN A 53 12.44 -1.53 -17.72
CA ASN A 53 11.27 -1.30 -18.58
C ASN A 53 10.09 -0.63 -17.88
N GLY A 54 10.16 -0.44 -16.55
CA GLY A 54 9.08 0.13 -15.75
C GLY A 54 7.81 -0.73 -15.67
N ALA A 55 7.85 -1.98 -16.14
CA ALA A 55 6.69 -2.88 -16.13
C ALA A 55 6.31 -3.25 -14.69
N LEU A 56 5.01 -3.31 -14.41
CA LEU A 56 4.50 -3.67 -13.09
C LEU A 56 4.18 -5.17 -12.99
N SER A 57 4.73 -5.81 -11.97
CA SER A 57 4.47 -7.20 -11.58
C SER A 57 4.10 -7.28 -10.10
N SER A 58 3.99 -8.48 -9.54
CA SER A 58 3.79 -8.71 -8.11
C SER A 58 4.77 -9.78 -7.64
N SER A 59 5.13 -9.75 -6.36
CA SER A 59 5.65 -10.92 -5.65
C SER A 59 4.54 -11.98 -5.48
N ASP A 60 4.92 -13.16 -4.97
CA ASP A 60 3.98 -14.25 -4.72
C ASP A 60 2.92 -13.87 -3.68
N VAL A 61 1.67 -14.24 -3.95
CA VAL A 61 0.54 -13.99 -3.05
C VAL A 61 0.70 -14.79 -1.77
N ARG A 62 0.64 -14.09 -0.64
CA ARG A 62 0.66 -14.67 0.70
C ARG A 62 -0.73 -14.72 1.29
N THR A 63 -0.92 -15.64 2.23
CA THR A 63 -2.16 -15.77 3.00
C THR A 63 -1.83 -15.62 4.47
N GLY A 64 -2.65 -14.86 5.19
CA GLY A 64 -2.56 -14.72 6.63
C GLY A 64 -2.58 -16.05 7.35
N THR A 65 -1.75 -16.19 8.38
CA THR A 65 -1.74 -17.34 9.30
C THR A 65 -2.72 -17.15 10.45
N VAL A 66 -3.11 -15.90 10.71
CA VAL A 66 -4.14 -15.48 11.67
C VAL A 66 -5.21 -14.72 10.90
N LYS A 67 -6.46 -14.78 11.35
CA LYS A 67 -7.53 -13.96 10.77
C LYS A 67 -7.16 -12.49 10.95
N HIS A 68 -7.43 -11.67 9.91
CA HIS A 68 -7.22 -10.21 9.91
C HIS A 68 -5.75 -9.74 9.92
N THR A 69 -4.80 -10.60 9.54
CA THR A 69 -3.41 -10.19 9.38
C THR A 69 -2.79 -10.93 8.21
N VAL A 70 -2.02 -10.26 7.36
CA VAL A 70 -1.13 -10.91 6.40
C VAL A 70 0.23 -10.24 6.37
N ASP A 71 1.29 -11.04 6.52
CA ASP A 71 2.63 -10.62 6.14
C ASP A 71 2.76 -10.74 4.62
N VAL A 72 2.84 -9.61 3.93
CA VAL A 72 2.98 -9.54 2.46
C VAL A 72 4.43 -9.69 1.98
N GLY A 73 5.39 -9.90 2.90
CA GLY A 73 6.80 -10.16 2.59
C GLY A 73 7.69 -8.92 2.59
N LEU A 74 7.27 -7.82 3.23
CA LEU A 74 8.04 -6.57 3.24
C LEU A 74 9.39 -6.69 3.97
N GLY A 75 9.50 -7.60 4.94
CA GLY A 75 10.75 -7.88 5.67
C GLY A 75 11.75 -8.75 4.90
N GLU A 76 11.38 -9.29 3.73
CA GLU A 76 12.29 -10.12 2.94
C GLU A 76 13.26 -9.31 2.10
N TRP A 77 14.28 -9.97 1.58
CA TRP A 77 15.17 -9.38 0.59
C TRP A 77 14.36 -8.79 -0.57
N ASN A 78 14.56 -7.50 -0.85
CA ASN A 78 13.82 -6.75 -1.86
C ASN A 78 12.28 -6.82 -1.68
N CYS A 79 11.79 -7.00 -0.46
CA CYS A 79 10.37 -7.17 -0.16
C CYS A 79 9.70 -8.34 -0.92
N GLY A 80 10.47 -9.39 -1.22
CA GLY A 80 10.02 -10.53 -2.03
C GLY A 80 9.89 -10.23 -3.53
N CYS A 81 10.25 -9.03 -3.99
CA CYS A 81 10.25 -8.69 -5.41
C CYS A 81 11.39 -9.40 -6.17
N PRO A 82 11.15 -9.89 -7.39
CA PRO A 82 12.18 -10.52 -8.21
C PRO A 82 13.40 -9.64 -8.47
N ALA A 83 14.56 -10.26 -8.69
CA ALA A 83 15.79 -9.54 -9.05
C ALA A 83 15.58 -8.67 -10.30
N GLY A 84 16.17 -7.46 -10.31
CA GLY A 84 15.98 -6.49 -11.39
C GLY A 84 14.67 -5.72 -11.32
N THR A 85 13.93 -5.85 -10.22
CA THR A 85 12.73 -5.05 -9.92
C THR A 85 12.86 -4.36 -8.56
N THR A 86 12.07 -3.31 -8.33
CA THR A 86 12.02 -2.56 -7.07
C THR A 86 10.59 -2.57 -6.53
N PRO A 87 10.37 -2.74 -5.21
CA PRO A 87 9.03 -2.60 -4.62
C PRO A 87 8.52 -1.16 -4.76
N VAL A 88 7.24 -1.01 -5.13
CA VAL A 88 6.62 0.32 -5.33
C VAL A 88 5.28 0.48 -4.60
N ALA A 89 4.65 -0.63 -4.24
CA ALA A 89 3.44 -0.65 -3.43
C ALA A 89 3.25 -2.03 -2.81
N TYR A 90 2.37 -2.17 -1.84
CA TYR A 90 1.80 -3.46 -1.47
C TYR A 90 0.27 -3.41 -1.54
N TYR A 91 -0.34 -4.58 -1.57
CA TYR A 91 -1.80 -4.71 -1.50
C TYR A 91 -2.21 -5.86 -0.59
N HIS A 92 -3.36 -5.73 0.06
CA HIS A 92 -3.98 -6.81 0.82
C HIS A 92 -5.51 -6.73 0.83
N THR A 93 -6.16 -7.73 1.40
CA THR A 93 -7.62 -7.85 1.46
C THR A 93 -8.12 -7.90 2.89
N HIS A 94 -9.28 -7.28 3.15
CA HIS A 94 -10.06 -7.44 4.37
C HIS A 94 -11.28 -8.32 4.05
N PRO A 95 -11.23 -9.65 4.30
CA PRO A 95 -12.25 -10.59 3.85
C PRO A 95 -13.51 -10.65 4.72
N THR A 96 -13.57 -9.88 5.80
CA THR A 96 -14.67 -9.95 6.76
C THR A 96 -15.74 -8.92 6.38
N PRO A 97 -17.05 -9.20 6.56
CA PRO A 97 -18.07 -8.19 6.31
C PRO A 97 -17.89 -6.95 7.21
N PRO A 98 -18.20 -5.74 6.74
CA PRO A 98 -18.04 -4.50 7.53
C PRO A 98 -18.95 -4.44 8.78
N GLU A 99 -20.06 -5.20 8.81
CA GLU A 99 -20.89 -5.37 10.01
C GLU A 99 -20.30 -6.32 11.06
N SER A 100 -19.29 -7.12 10.72
CA SER A 100 -18.59 -7.97 11.67
C SER A 100 -17.48 -7.17 12.36
N ILE A 101 -17.58 -7.07 13.69
CA ILE A 101 -16.50 -6.56 14.55
C ILE A 101 -15.69 -7.78 14.97
N ASP A 102 -14.39 -7.76 14.66
CA ASP A 102 -13.47 -8.69 15.31
C ASP A 102 -13.25 -8.21 16.77
N PRO A 103 -13.65 -9.00 17.78
CA PRO A 103 -13.50 -8.62 19.18
C PRO A 103 -12.03 -8.49 19.62
N ALA A 104 -11.07 -9.04 18.88
CA ALA A 104 -9.65 -8.95 19.21
C ALA A 104 -8.99 -7.66 18.71
N SER A 105 -9.33 -7.21 17.50
CA SER A 105 -8.76 -5.99 16.90
C SER A 105 -9.68 -4.77 17.00
N GLY A 106 -10.97 -4.95 17.31
CA GLY A 106 -11.98 -3.89 17.28
C GLY A 106 -12.27 -3.36 15.87
N MET A 107 -11.64 -3.94 14.84
CA MET A 107 -11.75 -3.48 13.47
C MET A 107 -12.99 -4.10 12.81
N ARG A 108 -13.69 -3.26 12.06
CA ARG A 108 -14.72 -3.69 11.12
C ARG A 108 -14.02 -4.22 9.88
N GLY A 109 -14.62 -5.19 9.18
CA GLY A 109 -14.20 -5.60 7.83
C GLY A 109 -14.36 -4.52 6.74
N SER A 110 -14.30 -3.26 7.15
CA SER A 110 -14.26 -2.07 6.31
C SER A 110 -12.99 -2.11 5.45
N PRO A 111 -13.02 -1.58 4.22
CA PRO A 111 -11.82 -1.32 3.42
C PRO A 111 -10.96 -0.18 4.00
N ASP A 112 -11.10 0.15 5.28
CA ASP A 112 -10.27 1.13 5.97
C ASP A 112 -8.95 0.48 6.37
N PHE A 113 -7.84 1.21 6.20
CA PHE A 113 -6.54 0.79 6.69
C PHE A 113 -6.51 0.84 8.22
N SER A 114 -5.98 -0.20 8.83
CA SER A 114 -5.58 -0.18 10.24
C SER A 114 -4.38 0.76 10.45
N ASP A 115 -4.12 1.14 11.70
CA ASP A 115 -2.91 1.91 12.03
C ASP A 115 -1.65 1.10 11.71
N ASP A 116 -1.68 -0.22 11.89
CA ASP A 116 -0.59 -1.13 11.51
C ASP A 116 -0.36 -1.13 10.00
N ASP A 117 -1.41 -1.17 9.18
CA ASP A 117 -1.27 -1.08 7.73
C ASP A 117 -0.62 0.26 7.32
N LYS A 118 -1.12 1.36 7.87
CA LYS A 118 -0.56 2.70 7.60
C LYS A 118 0.91 2.77 8.01
N PHE A 119 1.26 2.19 9.15
CA PHE A 119 2.63 2.14 9.67
C PHE A 119 3.55 1.32 8.76
N ILE A 120 3.12 0.15 8.33
CA ILE A 120 3.87 -0.72 7.41
C ILE A 120 4.15 0.02 6.09
N ALA A 121 3.13 0.67 5.51
CA ALA A 121 3.27 1.48 4.31
C ALA A 121 4.27 2.63 4.50
N TYR A 122 4.18 3.29 5.66
CA TYR A 122 5.04 4.40 6.03
C TYR A 122 6.50 3.97 6.20
N ASP A 123 6.78 2.95 6.99
CA ASP A 123 8.14 2.44 7.22
C ASP A 123 8.80 1.99 5.90
N ALA A 124 8.08 1.22 5.10
CA ALA A 124 8.52 0.80 3.77
C ALA A 124 8.63 1.98 2.78
N GLY A 125 7.93 3.10 3.02
CA GLY A 125 7.90 4.26 2.14
C GLY A 125 7.28 3.95 0.77
N ILE A 126 6.26 3.08 0.75
CA ILE A 126 5.56 2.64 -0.47
C ILE A 126 4.05 2.78 -0.31
N VAL A 127 3.35 2.88 -1.44
CA VAL A 127 1.88 3.01 -1.45
C VAL A 127 1.22 1.72 -0.96
N ALA A 128 0.11 1.82 -0.23
CA ALA A 128 -0.71 0.68 0.16
C ALA A 128 -2.05 0.67 -0.57
N TYR A 129 -2.54 -0.51 -0.91
CA TYR A 129 -3.88 -0.75 -1.45
C TYR A 129 -4.61 -1.80 -0.64
N VAL A 130 -5.90 -1.60 -0.37
CA VAL A 130 -6.72 -2.59 0.34
C VAL A 130 -8.03 -2.81 -0.41
N ALA A 131 -8.53 -4.04 -0.44
CA ALA A 131 -9.91 -4.35 -0.86
C ALA A 131 -10.71 -4.96 0.29
N GLY A 132 -11.87 -4.36 0.58
CA GLY A 132 -12.83 -4.88 1.54
C GLY A 132 -13.71 -6.00 0.97
N HIS A 133 -14.45 -6.66 1.85
CA HIS A 133 -15.37 -7.75 1.51
C HIS A 133 -16.44 -7.37 0.48
N ASP A 134 -16.87 -6.10 0.46
CA ASP A 134 -17.83 -5.55 -0.50
C ASP A 134 -17.21 -5.22 -1.88
N GLY A 135 -15.91 -5.45 -2.04
CA GLY A 135 -15.14 -5.12 -3.23
C GLY A 135 -14.70 -3.65 -3.30
N THR A 136 -15.00 -2.84 -2.28
CA THR A 136 -14.51 -1.46 -2.21
C THR A 136 -13.00 -1.46 -2.04
N MET A 137 -12.30 -0.64 -2.83
CA MET A 137 -10.85 -0.53 -2.81
C MET A 137 -10.41 0.83 -2.32
N ARG A 138 -9.36 0.87 -1.52
CA ARG A 138 -8.77 2.12 -1.04
C ARG A 138 -7.28 2.13 -1.25
N ARG A 139 -6.76 3.35 -1.33
CA ARG A 139 -5.33 3.62 -1.43
C ARG A 139 -4.90 4.52 -0.29
N TYR A 140 -3.80 4.14 0.35
CA TYR A 140 -3.08 4.98 1.28
C TYR A 140 -1.73 5.37 0.69
N ASN A 141 -1.47 6.67 0.63
CA ASN A 141 -0.21 7.23 0.18
C ASN A 141 0.55 7.73 1.41
N PRO A 142 1.56 7.01 1.92
CA PRO A 142 2.24 7.42 3.13
C PRO A 142 2.92 8.78 2.91
N PRO A 143 3.03 9.62 3.95
CA PRO A 143 3.83 10.81 3.87
C PRO A 143 5.31 10.42 3.65
N PRO A 144 6.14 11.30 3.05
CA PRO A 144 7.56 11.02 2.90
C PRO A 144 8.19 10.71 4.27
N VAL A 145 8.96 9.62 4.33
CA VAL A 145 9.70 9.28 5.55
C VAL A 145 10.85 10.28 5.72
N PRO A 146 10.92 11.01 6.85
CA PRO A 146 12.04 11.89 7.13
C PRO A 146 13.34 11.11 7.01
N THR A 147 14.28 11.70 6.26
CA THR A 147 15.62 11.16 6.13
C THR A 147 16.55 12.09 6.86
N VAL A 148 17.24 11.59 7.88
CA VAL A 148 18.30 12.32 8.57
C VAL A 148 19.65 11.76 8.16
N MET A 149 20.69 12.59 8.24
CA MET A 149 22.05 12.16 7.98
C MET A 149 22.70 11.73 9.29
N VAL A 150 23.03 10.45 9.43
CA VAL A 150 23.81 9.91 10.56
C VAL A 150 25.15 9.45 10.00
N GLU A 151 26.26 10.02 10.49
CA GLU A 151 27.61 9.72 9.99
C GLU A 151 27.77 9.84 8.47
N GLY A 152 27.09 10.83 7.87
CA GLY A 152 27.11 11.05 6.42
C GLY A 152 26.29 10.04 5.61
N ARG A 153 25.52 9.17 6.26
CA ARG A 153 24.60 8.22 5.62
C ARG A 153 23.14 8.65 5.81
N PRO A 154 22.31 8.61 4.76
CA PRO A 154 20.88 8.83 4.91
C PRO A 154 20.27 7.66 5.68
N VAL A 155 19.61 7.96 6.79
CA VAL A 155 18.86 7.02 7.61
C VAL A 155 17.40 7.49 7.61
N ARG A 156 16.49 6.58 7.27
CA ARG A 156 15.05 6.80 7.46
C ARG A 156 14.76 6.79 8.95
N THR A 157 14.12 7.84 9.43
CA THR A 157 13.71 7.93 10.84
C THR A 157 12.21 7.93 10.94
N ILE A 158 11.69 6.92 11.62
CA ILE A 158 10.33 6.95 12.13
C ILE A 158 10.30 8.01 13.24
N PRO A 159 9.37 8.98 13.21
CA PRO A 159 9.24 9.97 14.26
C PRO A 159 8.95 9.26 15.61
N THR A 160 9.72 9.61 16.64
CA THR A 160 9.49 9.13 18.01
C THR A 160 9.25 10.29 18.97
N ASP A 161 8.54 10.06 20.06
CA ASP A 161 8.48 10.99 21.19
C ASP A 161 9.82 11.07 21.94
N GLU A 162 9.88 11.91 22.98
CA GLU A 162 11.09 12.10 23.80
C GLU A 162 11.49 10.82 24.56
N GLU A 163 10.53 9.92 24.77
CA GLU A 163 10.71 8.59 25.38
C GLU A 163 11.09 7.50 24.37
N GLY A 164 11.23 7.84 23.08
CA GLY A 164 11.60 6.90 22.02
C GLY A 164 10.45 6.01 21.53
N ARG A 165 9.20 6.32 21.89
CA ARG A 165 8.02 5.63 21.36
C ARG A 165 7.69 6.18 19.98
N ILE A 166 7.32 5.29 19.07
CA ILE A 166 6.88 5.64 17.73
C ILE A 166 5.66 6.57 17.83
N LEU A 167 5.76 7.75 17.25
CA LEU A 167 4.63 8.66 17.12
C LEU A 167 3.61 8.07 16.14
N PRO A 168 2.30 8.27 16.37
CA PRO A 168 1.29 7.86 15.41
C PRO A 168 1.57 8.50 14.05
N VAL A 169 1.46 7.70 12.99
CA VAL A 169 1.68 8.17 11.62
C VAL A 169 0.72 9.33 11.35
N PRO A 170 1.20 10.48 10.80
CA PRO A 170 0.31 11.60 10.50
C PRO A 170 -0.86 11.13 9.64
N ASP A 171 -2.08 11.48 10.04
CA ASP A 171 -3.29 11.08 9.32
C ASP A 171 -3.37 11.88 8.01
N VAL A 172 -2.71 11.37 6.96
CA VAL A 172 -2.85 11.89 5.61
C VAL A 172 -4.13 11.37 4.98
N PRO A 173 -4.80 12.15 4.11
CA PRO A 173 -6.05 11.76 3.50
C PRO A 173 -5.93 10.40 2.78
N VAL A 174 -6.69 9.41 3.25
CA VAL A 174 -6.92 8.17 2.51
C VAL A 174 -7.78 8.51 1.30
N VAL A 175 -7.34 8.11 0.10
CA VAL A 175 -8.14 8.33 -1.11
C VAL A 175 -8.97 7.09 -1.37
N THR A 176 -10.28 7.23 -1.19
CA THR A 176 -11.27 6.20 -1.54
C THR A 176 -11.56 6.27 -3.03
N PHE A 177 -11.46 5.14 -3.71
CA PHE A 177 -11.87 5.03 -5.12
C PHE A 177 -12.88 3.90 -5.25
N ASN A 178 -14.12 4.25 -5.60
CA ASN A 178 -15.16 3.26 -5.85
C ASN A 178 -14.93 2.63 -7.22
N TRP A 179 -14.44 1.38 -7.22
CA TRP A 179 -14.36 0.55 -8.42
C TRP A 179 -15.33 -0.61 -8.27
N THR A 180 -16.45 -0.55 -9.00
CA THR A 180 -17.41 -1.66 -9.03
C THR A 180 -16.72 -2.91 -9.59
N LEU A 181 -16.77 -4.01 -8.85
CA LEU A 181 -16.37 -5.32 -9.36
C LEU A 181 -17.20 -5.61 -10.61
N LYS A 182 -16.58 -5.71 -11.79
CA LYS A 182 -17.26 -6.26 -12.96
C LYS A 182 -17.31 -7.77 -12.77
N THR A 183 -18.38 -8.26 -12.14
CA THR A 183 -18.76 -9.67 -12.23
C THR A 183 -19.04 -9.95 -13.71
N LYS A 184 -18.21 -10.82 -14.33
CA LYS A 184 -18.50 -11.37 -15.65
C LYS A 184 -19.66 -12.35 -15.58
#